data_AF-A0A931QMT2-F1
#
_entry.id   AF-A0A931QMT2-F1
#
_cell.length_a   1.000
_cell.length_b   1.000
_cell.length_c   1.000
_cell.angle_alpha   90.00
_cell.angle_beta   90.00
_cell.angle_gamma   90.00
#
_symmetry.space_group_name_H-M   'P 1'
#
loop_
_entity.id
_entity.type
_entity.pdbx_description
1 polymer ?
#
loop_
_entity_poly.entity_id
_entity_poly.type
_entity_poly.pdbx_seq_one_letter_code
_entity_poly.pdbx_strand_id
1 'polypeptide(L)'
;MPCLIELGEKSSEIHEKIGKKIGQICDFAIITSSEMFQEIKKGAVDGGMKEKNIVFCEKPEEILTRISIFLTNGDAVLLEGRVPEKLILSL
;
A
#
# COMPACT_ATOMS: atom_id res chain seq x y z
N MET A 1 1.64 -9.68 -3.48
CA MET A 1 0.92 -10.49 -4.49
C MET A 1 1.06 -9.72 -5.81
N PRO A 2 0.74 -10.20 -7.03
CA PRO A 2 0.25 -9.20 -7.96
C PRO A 2 -0.98 -8.63 -7.25
N CYS A 3 -1.26 -7.35 -7.43
CA CYS A 3 -2.56 -6.76 -7.18
C CYS A 3 -3.70 -7.74 -7.55
N LEU A 4 -4.90 -7.63 -6.96
CA LEU A 4 -6.01 -8.59 -7.14
C LEU A 4 -6.06 -9.14 -8.58
N ILE A 5 -5.89 -10.46 -8.71
CA ILE A 5 -5.74 -11.13 -10.00
C ILE A 5 -7.10 -11.48 -10.60
N GLU A 6 -7.09 -11.86 -11.88
CA GLU A 6 -8.28 -12.36 -12.61
C GLU A 6 -9.42 -11.34 -12.74
N LEU A 7 -9.13 -10.04 -12.57
CA LEU A 7 -10.10 -8.96 -12.72
C LEU A 7 -10.36 -8.54 -14.18
N GLY A 8 -9.52 -9.00 -15.12
CA GLY A 8 -9.63 -8.65 -16.54
C GLY A 8 -9.74 -7.15 -16.77
N GLU A 9 -10.70 -6.74 -17.60
CA GLU A 9 -10.97 -5.33 -17.94
C GLU A 9 -11.36 -4.47 -16.72
N LYS A 10 -11.79 -5.10 -15.61
CA LYS A 10 -12.16 -4.39 -14.37
C LYS A 10 -10.99 -4.09 -13.46
N SER A 11 -9.78 -4.56 -13.79
CA SER A 11 -8.61 -4.40 -12.91
C SER A 11 -8.37 -2.94 -12.52
N SER A 12 -8.31 -2.03 -13.49
CA SER A 12 -8.05 -0.61 -13.22
C SER A 12 -9.11 0.04 -12.32
N GLU A 13 -10.40 -0.17 -12.62
CA GLU A 13 -11.53 0.35 -11.85
C GLU A 13 -11.51 -0.14 -10.39
N ILE A 14 -11.22 -1.43 -10.18
CA ILE A 14 -11.23 -2.05 -8.86
C ILE A 14 -10.04 -1.57 -8.03
N HIS A 15 -8.86 -1.45 -8.62
CA HIS A 15 -7.68 -0.93 -7.93
C HIS A 15 -7.83 0.55 -7.54
N GLU A 16 -8.49 1.36 -8.37
CA GLU A 16 -8.84 2.74 -8.00
C GLU A 16 -9.82 2.77 -6.82
N LYS A 17 -10.84 1.89 -6.78
CA LYS A 17 -11.77 1.78 -5.64
C LYS A 17 -11.07 1.35 -4.36
N ILE A 18 -10.11 0.42 -4.44
CA ILE A 18 -9.29 -0.03 -3.30
C ILE A 18 -8.43 1.12 -2.81
N GLY A 19 -7.72 1.80 -3.72
CA GLY A 19 -6.98 3.02 -3.42
C GLY A 19 -7.84 4.02 -2.66
N LYS A 20 -9.06 4.29 -3.13
CA LYS A 20 -9.99 5.21 -2.46
C LYS A 20 -10.32 4.79 -1.04
N LYS A 21 -10.48 3.51 -0.77
CA LYS A 21 -10.71 3.01 0.60
C LYS A 21 -9.47 3.14 1.48
N ILE A 22 -8.29 2.87 0.93
CA ILE A 22 -7.01 3.12 1.62
C ILE A 22 -6.92 4.59 2.01
N GLY A 23 -7.18 5.50 1.07
CA GLY A 23 -7.05 6.94 1.35
C GLY A 23 -8.08 7.52 2.33
N GLN A 24 -9.20 6.83 2.54
CA GLN A 24 -10.23 7.21 3.52
C GLN A 24 -9.87 6.81 4.95
N ILE A 25 -8.99 5.82 5.14
CA ILE A 25 -8.80 5.15 6.44
C ILE A 25 -7.35 5.22 6.91
N CYS A 26 -6.39 5.02 6.01
CA CYS A 26 -4.99 4.87 6.37
C CYS A 26 -4.26 6.23 6.37
N ASP A 27 -3.34 6.42 7.31
CA ASP A 27 -2.44 7.58 7.32
C ASP A 27 -1.30 7.44 6.31
N PHE A 28 -0.86 6.20 6.05
CA PHE A 28 0.24 5.87 5.15
C PHE A 28 0.00 4.53 4.46
N ALA A 29 0.48 4.39 3.22
CA ALA A 29 0.40 3.16 2.44
C ALA A 29 1.71 2.90 1.68
N ILE A 30 2.20 1.67 1.77
CA ILE A 30 3.33 1.18 0.98
C ILE A 30 2.80 0.11 0.03
N ILE A 31 2.93 0.36 -1.27
CA ILE A 31 2.61 -0.60 -2.30
C ILE A 31 3.90 -1.26 -2.75
N THR A 32 3.96 -2.59 -2.70
CA THR A 32 5.19 -3.35 -2.97
C THR A 32 5.24 -3.93 -4.38
N SER A 33 4.37 -3.45 -5.28
CA SER A 33 4.32 -3.84 -6.69
C SER A 33 4.03 -2.60 -7.53
N SER A 34 4.69 -2.50 -8.68
CA SER A 34 4.46 -1.42 -9.63
C SER A 34 3.15 -1.61 -10.42
N GLU A 35 2.64 -2.83 -10.48
CA GLU A 35 1.38 -3.15 -11.14
C GLU A 35 0.21 -2.45 -10.44
N MET A 36 -0.62 -1.75 -11.22
CA MET A 36 -1.78 -1.00 -10.72
C MET A 36 -1.46 0.09 -9.67
N PHE A 37 -0.18 0.41 -9.44
CA PHE A 37 0.20 1.40 -8.42
C PHE A 37 -0.40 2.76 -8.72
N GLN A 38 -0.45 3.17 -9.99
CA GLN A 38 -0.97 4.49 -10.37
C GLN A 38 -2.48 4.60 -10.11
N GLU A 39 -3.23 3.53 -10.35
CA GLU A 39 -4.66 3.43 -10.09
C GLU A 39 -4.94 3.47 -8.59
N ILE A 40 -4.19 2.69 -7.79
CA ILE A 40 -4.29 2.72 -6.33
C ILE A 40 -3.91 4.10 -5.81
N LYS A 41 -2.82 4.70 -6.31
CA LYS A 41 -2.35 6.04 -5.92
C LYS A 41 -3.40 7.11 -6.22
N LYS A 42 -3.94 7.10 -7.44
CA LYS A 42 -5.03 8.00 -7.85
C LYS A 42 -6.22 7.86 -6.89
N GLY A 43 -6.68 6.63 -6.68
CA GLY A 43 -7.79 6.34 -5.78
C GLY A 43 -7.52 6.86 -4.36
N ALA A 44 -6.33 6.61 -3.81
CA ALA A 44 -5.97 7.04 -2.46
C ALA A 44 -5.95 8.55 -2.31
N VAL A 45 -5.40 9.27 -3.28
CA VAL A 45 -5.42 10.74 -3.31
C VAL A 45 -6.85 11.27 -3.41
N ASP A 46 -7.67 10.69 -4.28
CA ASP A 46 -9.10 11.01 -4.39
C ASP A 46 -9.89 10.65 -3.11
N GLY A 47 -9.38 9.71 -2.33
CA GLY A 47 -9.90 9.30 -1.03
C GLY A 47 -9.55 10.24 0.13
N GLY A 48 -8.64 11.19 -0.08
CA GLY A 48 -8.20 12.16 0.92
C GLY A 48 -6.76 11.96 1.42
N MET A 49 -6.05 10.93 0.94
CA MET A 49 -4.64 10.72 1.31
C MET A 49 -3.75 11.76 0.65
N LYS A 50 -2.77 12.28 1.39
CA LYS A 50 -1.73 13.13 0.80
C LYS A 50 -0.89 12.30 -0.16
N GLU A 51 -0.58 12.84 -1.33
CA GLU A 51 0.18 12.10 -2.36
C GLU A 51 1.52 11.54 -1.85
N LYS A 52 2.19 12.27 -0.95
CA LYS A 52 3.45 11.83 -0.31
C LYS A 52 3.30 10.65 0.67
N ASN A 53 2.07 10.32 1.07
CA ASN A 53 1.77 9.26 2.05
C ASN A 53 1.42 7.92 1.38
N ILE A 54 1.37 7.87 0.05
CA ILE A 54 1.28 6.61 -0.70
C ILE A 54 2.54 6.45 -1.55
N VAL A 55 3.32 5.42 -1.24
CA VAL A 55 4.62 5.21 -1.87
C VAL A 55 4.72 3.81 -2.46
N PHE A 56 5.46 3.71 -3.55
CA PHE A 56 5.88 2.44 -4.11
C PHE A 56 7.27 2.10 -3.60
N CYS A 57 7.45 0.91 -3.05
CA CYS A 57 8.73 0.43 -2.55
C CYS A 57 8.75 -1.11 -2.54
N GLU A 58 9.73 -1.71 -3.21
CA GLU A 58 9.82 -3.18 -3.32
C GLU A 58 10.86 -3.80 -2.39
N LYS A 59 11.85 -3.01 -1.95
CA LYS A 59 12.98 -3.50 -1.17
C LYS A 59 12.60 -3.60 0.31
N PRO A 60 12.62 -4.81 0.92
CA PRO A 60 12.20 -5.00 2.31
C PRO A 60 12.95 -4.11 3.32
N GLU A 61 14.25 -3.90 3.11
CA GLU A 61 15.09 -3.05 3.97
C GLU A 61 14.63 -1.59 3.95
N GLU A 62 14.25 -1.10 2.78
CA GLU A 62 13.78 0.27 2.61
C GLU A 62 12.37 0.44 3.21
N ILE A 63 11.51 -0.57 3.05
CA ILE A 63 10.19 -0.61 3.69
C ILE A 63 10.35 -0.55 5.21
N LEU A 64 11.18 -1.41 5.81
CA LEU A 64 11.45 -1.38 7.25
C LEU A 64 11.98 -0.04 7.72
N THR A 65 12.94 0.52 6.99
CA THR A 65 13.50 1.84 7.32
C THR A 65 12.41 2.90 7.33
N ARG A 66 11.57 2.95 6.28
CA ARG A 66 10.46 3.91 6.19
C ARG A 66 9.48 3.76 7.33
N ILE A 67 9.01 2.53 7.57
CA ILE A 67 8.02 2.22 8.62
C ILE A 67 8.59 2.55 10.01
N SER A 68 9.85 2.20 10.28
CA SER A 68 10.50 2.44 11.58
C SER A 68 10.63 3.91 11.96
N ILE A 69 10.60 4.83 10.98
CA ILE A 69 10.70 6.28 11.23
C ILE A 69 9.43 6.85 11.87
N PHE A 70 8.27 6.25 11.61
CA PHE A 70 6.98 6.81 12.05
C PHE A 70 6.15 5.88 12.93
N LEU A 71 6.45 4.58 13.02
CA LEU A 71 5.74 3.70 13.94
C LEU A 71 6.04 4.03 15.40
N THR A 72 4.97 4.05 16.17
CA THR A 72 4.96 4.22 17.62
C THR A 72 4.06 3.18 18.27
N ASN A 73 4.18 3.03 19.60
CA ASN A 73 3.33 2.11 20.33
C ASN A 73 1.85 2.51 20.20
N GLY A 74 1.03 1.58 19.72
CA GLY A 74 -0.40 1.79 19.49
C GLY A 74 -0.78 1.89 18.02
N ASP A 75 0.19 2.02 17.11
CA ASP A 75 -0.09 1.99 15.68
C ASP A 75 -0.48 0.59 15.21
N ALA A 76 -1.38 0.54 14.23
CA ALA A 76 -1.82 -0.70 13.59
C ALA A 76 -1.15 -0.85 12.22
N VAL A 77 -0.46 -1.97 12.01
CA VAL A 77 0.13 -2.31 10.71
C VAL A 77 -0.62 -3.48 10.09
N LEU A 78 -1.19 -3.25 8.91
CA LEU A 78 -1.79 -4.30 8.11
C LEU A 78 -0.80 -4.76 7.04
N LEU A 79 -0.38 -6.02 7.13
CA LEU A 79 0.37 -6.71 6.09
C LEU A 79 -0.60 -7.55 5.25
N GLU A 80 -0.81 -7.20 3.99
CA GLU A 80 -1.76 -7.86 3.09
C GLU A 80 -1.05 -8.40 1.83
N GLY A 81 -1.54 -9.53 1.33
CA GLY A 81 -1.04 -10.17 0.12
C GLY A 81 0.29 -10.91 0.32
N ARG A 82 1.19 -10.80 -0.67
CA ARG A 82 2.55 -11.39 -0.58
C ARG A 82 3.48 -10.33 -0.04
N VAL A 83 3.79 -10.44 1.24
CA VAL A 83 4.71 -9.56 1.94
C VAL A 83 6.03 -10.31 2.15
N PRO A 84 7.20 -9.69 1.90
CA PRO A 84 8.49 -10.28 2.22
C PRO A 84 8.56 -10.82 3.66
N GLU A 85 9.03 -12.07 3.83
CA GLU A 85 9.13 -12.74 5.15
C GLU A 85 9.89 -11.91 6.18
N LYS A 86 10.94 -11.22 5.74
CA LYS A 86 11.73 -10.30 6.57
C LYS A 86 10.88 -9.22 7.24
N LEU A 87 9.83 -8.71 6.59
CA LEU A 87 8.92 -7.72 7.19
C LEU A 87 8.08 -8.35 8.29
N ILE A 88 7.59 -9.58 8.06
CA ILE A 88 6.75 -10.32 9.03
C ILE A 88 7.53 -10.63 10.31
N LEU A 89 8.82 -10.94 10.18
CA LEU A 89 9.68 -11.26 11.33
C LEU A 89 10.22 -10.03 12.08
N SER A 90 10.08 -8.82 11.52
CA SER A 90 10.71 -7.60 12.05
C SER A 90 9.71 -6.58 12.63
N LEU A 91 8.41 -6.78 12.44
CA LEU A 91 7.32 -5.95 12.96
C LEU A 91 6.60 -6.71 14.08
#